data_AF-A0A2A3HCK2-F1
#
_entry.id   AF-A0A2A3HCK2-F1
#
_cell.length_a   1.000
_cell.length_b   1.000
_cell.length_c   1.000
_cell.angle_alpha   90.00
_cell.angle_beta   90.00
_cell.angle_gamma   90.00
#
_symmetry.space_group_name_H-M   'P 1'
#
loop_
_entity.id
_entity.type
_entity.pdbx_description
1 polymer ?
#
loop_
_entity_poly.entity_id
_entity_poly.type
_entity_poly.pdbx_seq_one_letter_code
_entity_poly.pdbx_strand_id
1 'polypeptide(L)'
;MLALGASAALLASSAAVAAPSKPVVRESPARQPTRSAEVADTSVGPFTEPGFAADCTWHEFGEGEQPPWWLTFADPLCVEYSKRDITIDDGGALRFLVAEPSRFAIAMVTCHYYQKDHWSVQSTHGATPWVAWDGQYWWDKAARRAGARLANFRIDGHPVGVGDAVTALEPVFPDVARALSDYGQAAGETGLTVSLPYDLRCALAG
;
A
#
# COMPACT_ATOMS: atom_id res chain seq x y z
N MET A 1 6.67 -76.02 24.30
CA MET A 1 5.34 -75.46 24.59
C MET A 1 4.73 -74.99 23.27
N LEU A 2 3.45 -75.33 23.07
CA LEU A 2 2.58 -75.28 21.88
C LEU A 2 2.79 -74.05 20.96
N ALA A 3 2.91 -74.12 19.63
CA ALA A 3 2.16 -74.79 18.53
C ALA A 3 1.22 -73.80 17.80
N LEU A 4 1.46 -73.66 16.47
CA LEU A 4 0.54 -73.42 15.32
C LEU A 4 -0.53 -72.30 15.44
N GLY A 5 -0.94 -71.59 14.38
CA GLY A 5 -0.97 -71.91 12.96
C GLY A 5 -1.67 -70.80 12.17
N ALA A 6 -1.79 -71.05 10.87
CA ALA A 6 -2.03 -70.11 9.79
C ALA A 6 -3.50 -69.74 9.52
N SER A 7 -3.64 -68.66 8.73
CA SER A 7 -4.55 -68.48 7.58
C SER A 7 -6.08 -68.41 7.75
N ALA A 8 -6.59 -67.30 7.19
CA ALA A 8 -7.65 -67.19 6.18
C ALA A 8 -9.15 -67.18 6.60
N ALA A 9 -9.78 -66.07 6.17
CA ALA A 9 -10.94 -66.02 5.28
C ALA A 9 -12.36 -65.76 5.84
N LEU A 10 -13.05 -64.92 5.05
CA LEU A 10 -14.49 -64.88 4.72
C LEU A 10 -15.47 -64.04 5.57
N LEU A 11 -15.82 -62.91 4.94
CA LEU A 11 -17.14 -62.28 4.81
C LEU A 11 -18.35 -63.02 5.42
N ALA A 12 -19.13 -62.28 6.20
CA ALA A 12 -20.58 -62.42 6.23
C ALA A 12 -21.24 -61.05 6.44
N SER A 13 -21.96 -60.60 5.42
CA SER A 13 -22.86 -59.46 5.46
C SER A 13 -23.99 -59.71 6.45
N SER A 14 -24.36 -58.69 7.22
CA SER A 14 -25.69 -58.60 7.83
C SER A 14 -26.19 -57.18 7.66
N ALA A 15 -27.10 -57.04 6.69
CA ALA A 15 -27.92 -55.85 6.55
C ALA A 15 -28.93 -55.82 7.70
N ALA A 16 -28.85 -54.80 8.54
CA ALA A 16 -29.94 -54.43 9.44
C ALA A 16 -30.52 -53.11 8.94
N VAL A 17 -31.72 -53.20 8.36
CA VAL A 17 -32.51 -52.06 7.92
C VAL A 17 -33.54 -51.72 9.01
N ALA A 18 -33.68 -50.41 9.22
CA ALA A 18 -34.79 -49.64 9.82
C ALA A 18 -34.80 -49.41 11.35
N ALA A 19 -34.70 -48.11 11.72
CA ALA A 19 -35.90 -47.34 12.08
C ALA A 19 -35.65 -45.82 11.85
N PRO A 20 -36.63 -45.06 11.29
CA PRO A 20 -36.49 -43.63 11.09
C PRO A 20 -36.69 -42.87 12.41
N SER A 21 -35.67 -42.13 12.84
CA SER A 21 -35.78 -41.18 13.95
C SER A 21 -36.33 -39.85 13.42
N LYS A 22 -37.36 -39.32 14.09
CA LYS A 22 -38.02 -38.05 13.77
C LYS A 22 -37.02 -36.89 13.78
N PRO A 23 -37.13 -35.89 12.89
CA PRO A 23 -36.25 -34.73 12.91
C PRO A 23 -36.56 -33.86 14.14
N VAL A 24 -35.57 -33.70 15.01
CA VAL A 24 -35.59 -32.66 16.04
C VAL A 24 -35.31 -31.33 15.35
N VAL A 25 -36.33 -30.50 15.21
CA VAL A 25 -36.18 -29.11 14.76
C VAL A 25 -35.44 -28.36 15.87
N ARG A 26 -34.16 -28.02 15.63
CA ARG A 26 -33.37 -27.19 16.51
C ARG A 26 -33.74 -25.73 16.24
N GLU A 27 -34.42 -25.11 17.19
CA GLU A 27 -34.80 -23.70 17.15
C GLU A 27 -33.53 -22.83 17.08
N SER A 28 -33.46 -21.96 16.07
CA SER A 28 -32.32 -21.08 15.82
C SER A 28 -32.35 -19.91 16.81
N PRO A 29 -31.28 -19.63 17.58
CA PRO A 29 -31.29 -18.50 18.49
C PRO A 29 -31.41 -17.19 17.71
N ALA A 30 -32.30 -16.33 18.19
CA ALA A 30 -32.64 -15.03 17.62
C ALA A 30 -31.37 -14.20 17.32
N ARG A 31 -31.33 -13.64 16.11
CA ARG A 31 -30.28 -12.75 15.62
C ARG A 31 -30.25 -11.49 16.50
N GLN A 32 -29.23 -11.36 17.34
CA GLN A 32 -28.94 -10.10 18.04
C GLN A 32 -28.74 -8.98 17.02
N PRO A 33 -29.18 -7.74 17.30
CA PRO A 33 -28.92 -6.61 16.42
C PRO A 33 -27.41 -6.40 16.35
N THR A 34 -26.84 -6.61 15.16
CA THR A 34 -25.48 -6.23 14.84
C THR A 34 -25.35 -4.73 15.08
N ARG A 35 -24.58 -4.37 16.12
CA ARG A 35 -24.00 -3.04 16.28
C ARG A 35 -23.34 -2.73 14.93
N SER A 36 -23.93 -1.81 14.17
CA SER A 36 -23.33 -1.41 12.89
C SER A 36 -21.96 -0.86 13.23
N ALA A 37 -20.91 -1.57 12.83
CA ALA A 37 -19.59 -0.99 12.79
C ALA A 37 -19.73 0.26 11.91
N GLU A 38 -19.38 1.41 12.47
CA GLU A 38 -19.28 2.65 11.71
C GLU A 38 -18.36 2.36 10.52
N VAL A 39 -18.94 2.35 9.32
CA VAL A 39 -18.18 2.11 8.09
C VAL A 39 -17.19 3.26 8.03
N ALA A 40 -15.89 2.94 8.10
CA ALA A 40 -14.85 3.92 7.91
C ALA A 40 -15.17 4.69 6.62
N ASP A 41 -15.24 6.02 6.69
CA ASP A 41 -15.37 6.87 5.52
C ASP A 41 -14.18 6.60 4.60
N THR A 42 -14.39 5.82 3.54
CA THR A 42 -13.37 5.47 2.53
C THR A 42 -13.45 6.45 1.38
N SER A 43 -13.33 7.74 1.68
CA SER A 43 -13.29 8.75 0.64
C SER A 43 -11.96 8.64 -0.12
N VAL A 44 -12.03 8.70 -1.45
CA VAL A 44 -10.90 8.84 -2.36
C VAL A 44 -11.15 10.09 -3.18
N GLY A 45 -10.15 10.96 -3.28
CA GLY A 45 -10.24 12.20 -4.03
C GLY A 45 -8.93 12.53 -4.74
N PRO A 46 -8.88 13.65 -5.49
CA PRO A 46 -7.67 14.12 -6.15
C PRO A 46 -6.52 14.29 -5.16
N PHE A 47 -5.28 14.19 -5.65
CA PHE A 47 -4.12 14.53 -4.82
C PHE A 47 -4.19 15.98 -4.36
N THR A 48 -3.95 16.20 -3.08
CA THR A 48 -3.79 17.53 -2.49
C THR A 48 -2.53 17.51 -1.63
N GLU A 49 -1.83 18.64 -1.55
CA GLU A 49 -0.73 18.80 -0.60
C GLU A 49 -1.25 18.72 0.85
N PRO A 50 -0.46 18.19 1.80
CA PRO A 50 -0.85 18.24 3.20
C PRO A 50 -0.88 19.69 3.69
N GLY A 51 -1.80 20.01 4.60
CA GLY A 51 -1.94 21.38 5.12
C GLY A 51 -0.66 21.89 5.81
N PHE A 52 0.10 20.99 6.42
CA PHE A 52 1.37 21.31 7.09
C PHE A 52 2.57 21.46 6.14
N ALA A 53 2.40 21.25 4.83
CA ALA A 53 3.52 21.29 3.87
C ALA A 53 4.30 22.61 3.89
N ALA A 54 3.63 23.73 4.15
CA ALA A 54 4.24 25.06 4.19
C ALA A 54 5.24 25.24 5.36
N ASP A 55 5.06 24.45 6.43
CA ASP A 55 5.89 24.52 7.65
C ASP A 55 6.98 23.44 7.68
N CYS A 56 7.14 22.68 6.59
CA CYS A 56 8.12 21.60 6.50
C CYS A 56 9.55 22.11 6.61
N THR A 57 10.30 21.54 7.56
CA THR A 57 11.76 21.54 7.53
C THR A 57 12.22 20.26 6.85
N TRP A 58 12.82 20.39 5.65
CA TRP A 58 13.21 19.23 4.84
C TRP A 58 14.53 18.62 5.32
N HIS A 59 14.53 17.29 5.44
CA HIS A 59 15.72 16.48 5.64
C HIS A 59 16.04 15.71 4.37
N GLU A 60 17.12 16.10 3.70
CA GLU A 60 17.55 15.49 2.44
C GLU A 60 18.50 14.32 2.72
N PHE A 61 18.31 13.22 1.99
CA PHE A 61 19.09 11.99 2.11
C PHE A 61 19.50 11.48 0.73
N GLY A 62 20.80 11.23 0.58
CA GLY A 62 21.39 10.68 -0.63
C GLY A 62 21.11 9.19 -0.85
N GLU A 63 21.71 8.65 -1.91
CA GLU A 63 21.59 7.26 -2.32
C GLU A 63 22.07 6.31 -1.20
N GLY A 64 21.18 5.43 -0.74
CA GLY A 64 21.49 4.47 0.34
C GLY A 64 21.70 5.09 1.73
N GLU A 65 21.47 6.40 1.90
CA GLU A 65 21.58 7.04 3.22
C GLU A 65 20.42 6.64 4.12
N GLN A 66 20.76 6.35 5.37
CA GLN A 66 19.81 6.02 6.41
C GLN A 66 19.53 7.26 7.26
N PRO A 67 18.25 7.56 7.51
CA PRO A 67 17.94 8.68 8.37
C PRO A 67 18.35 8.35 9.82
N PRO A 68 18.87 9.33 10.57
CA PRO A 68 19.21 9.11 11.96
C PRO A 68 17.95 8.85 12.80
N TRP A 69 18.07 7.96 13.77
CA TRP A 69 16.93 7.46 14.56
C TRP A 69 16.17 8.55 15.34
N TRP A 70 16.83 9.66 15.70
CA TRP A 70 16.21 10.76 16.46
C TRP A 70 15.14 11.51 15.64
N LEU A 71 15.10 11.35 14.31
CA LEU A 71 14.03 11.92 13.47
C LEU A 71 12.66 11.30 13.74
N THR A 72 12.60 10.18 14.47
CA THR A 72 11.33 9.63 15.00
C THR A 72 10.57 10.60 15.90
N PHE A 73 11.23 11.66 16.40
CA PHE A 73 10.63 12.69 17.25
C PHE A 73 10.29 13.99 16.48
N ALA A 74 10.58 14.07 15.18
CA ALA A 74 10.17 15.20 14.36
C ALA A 74 8.69 15.06 13.97
N ASP A 75 7.92 16.12 14.16
CA ASP A 75 6.51 16.20 13.73
C ASP A 75 6.19 17.67 13.35
N PRO A 76 5.94 17.99 12.07
CA PRO A 76 5.98 17.08 10.93
C PRO A 76 7.39 16.61 10.59
N LEU A 77 7.51 15.34 10.18
CA LEU A 77 8.73 14.81 9.58
C LEU A 77 8.64 14.98 8.06
N CYS A 78 9.46 15.87 7.50
CA CYS A 78 9.54 16.09 6.05
C CYS A 78 10.89 15.63 5.51
N VAL A 79 10.89 14.69 4.56
CA VAL A 79 12.11 14.03 4.07
C VAL A 79 12.15 13.98 2.56
N GLU A 80 13.34 14.14 2.00
CA GLU A 80 13.58 13.98 0.57
C GLU A 80 14.64 12.89 0.35
N TYR A 81 14.30 11.86 -0.42
CA TYR A 81 15.21 10.74 -0.69
C TYR A 81 15.62 10.70 -2.16
N SER A 82 16.93 10.70 -2.41
CA SER A 82 17.48 10.25 -3.69
C SER A 82 17.48 8.71 -3.72
N LYS A 83 16.76 8.15 -4.70
CA LYS A 83 16.64 6.71 -4.98
C LYS A 83 16.86 6.44 -6.47
N ARG A 84 17.77 7.19 -7.08
CA ARG A 84 18.05 7.15 -8.52
C ARG A 84 19.10 6.10 -8.88
N ASP A 85 19.81 5.58 -7.88
CA ASP A 85 20.92 4.65 -8.06
C ASP A 85 20.51 3.24 -7.62
N ILE A 86 19.38 2.73 -8.13
CA ILE A 86 18.95 1.34 -7.93
C ILE A 86 19.43 0.54 -9.13
N THR A 87 20.74 0.33 -9.16
CA THR A 87 21.52 -0.33 -10.19
C THR A 87 21.95 -1.73 -9.76
N ILE A 88 22.11 -2.65 -10.73
CA ILE A 88 22.56 -4.02 -10.46
C ILE A 88 24.10 -4.10 -10.46
N ASP A 89 24.77 -3.28 -11.26
CA ASP A 89 26.19 -3.37 -11.55
C ASP A 89 27.12 -2.71 -10.53
N ASP A 90 26.66 -1.69 -9.81
CA ASP A 90 27.47 -0.96 -8.81
C ASP A 90 27.06 -1.22 -7.34
N GLY A 91 26.09 -2.12 -7.12
CA GLY A 91 25.55 -2.44 -5.79
C GLY A 91 24.55 -1.40 -5.25
N GLY A 92 24.09 -0.46 -6.07
CA GLY A 92 23.05 0.51 -5.74
C GLY A 92 21.76 -0.14 -5.23
N ALA A 93 21.31 -1.22 -5.87
CA ALA A 93 20.17 -2.01 -5.37
C ALA A 93 20.37 -2.54 -3.95
N LEU A 94 21.59 -2.97 -3.59
CA LEU A 94 21.89 -3.44 -2.23
C LEU A 94 21.88 -2.29 -1.22
N ARG A 95 22.52 -1.16 -1.54
CA ARG A 95 22.52 0.05 -0.69
C ARG A 95 21.10 0.52 -0.41
N PHE A 96 20.27 0.53 -1.44
CA PHE A 96 18.84 0.82 -1.34
C PHE A 96 18.12 -0.14 -0.37
N LEU A 97 18.23 -1.46 -0.58
CA LEU A 97 17.55 -2.46 0.25
C LEU A 97 17.97 -2.42 1.72
N VAL A 98 19.22 -2.03 2.00
CA VAL A 98 19.71 -1.85 3.38
C VAL A 98 19.15 -0.58 4.02
N ALA A 99 18.91 0.48 3.24
CA ALA A 99 18.42 1.76 3.76
C ALA A 99 16.89 1.82 3.93
N GLU A 100 16.13 1.12 3.09
CA GLU A 100 14.66 1.17 3.12
C GLU A 100 14.01 0.84 4.47
N PRO A 101 14.47 -0.18 5.23
CA PRO A 101 13.84 -0.53 6.50
C PRO A 101 13.88 0.61 7.52
N SER A 102 14.98 1.37 7.61
CA SER A 102 15.09 2.49 8.55
C SER A 102 14.25 3.69 8.09
N ARG A 103 14.23 3.98 6.78
CA ARG A 103 13.37 5.01 6.18
C ARG A 103 11.89 4.76 6.48
N PHE A 104 11.45 3.51 6.35
CA PHE A 104 10.08 3.12 6.67
C PHE A 104 9.79 3.19 8.18
N ALA A 105 10.71 2.69 9.01
CA ALA A 105 10.55 2.66 10.46
C ALA A 105 10.34 4.05 11.07
N ILE A 106 11.12 5.05 10.65
CA ILE A 106 10.96 6.41 11.17
C ILE A 106 9.65 7.06 10.74
N ALA A 107 9.17 6.72 9.54
CA ALA A 107 7.95 7.32 9.02
C ALA A 107 6.74 6.82 9.82
N MET A 108 6.61 5.51 10.03
CA MET A 108 5.42 4.90 10.66
C MET A 108 5.03 5.48 12.02
N VAL A 109 6.00 5.95 12.81
CA VAL A 109 5.78 6.44 14.17
C VAL A 109 5.33 7.90 14.23
N THR A 110 5.37 8.65 13.13
CA THR A 110 4.96 10.06 13.09
C THR A 110 3.44 10.22 13.01
N CYS A 111 2.96 11.43 13.32
CA CYS A 111 1.56 11.80 13.10
C CYS A 111 1.40 12.59 11.80
N HIS A 112 2.39 13.40 11.46
CA HIS A 112 2.49 14.17 10.23
C HIS A 112 3.80 13.80 9.52
N TYR A 113 3.67 13.28 8.30
CA TYR A 113 4.82 12.88 7.49
C TYR A 113 4.66 13.35 6.07
N TYR A 114 5.75 13.82 5.49
CA TYR A 114 5.80 14.13 4.07
C TYR A 114 7.13 13.68 3.49
N GLN A 115 7.05 12.73 2.56
CA GLN A 115 8.16 12.28 1.76
C GLN A 115 8.06 12.78 0.32
N LYS A 116 9.19 13.26 -0.18
CA LYS A 116 9.50 13.34 -1.60
C LYS A 116 10.58 12.33 -1.92
N ASP A 117 10.48 11.64 -3.04
CA ASP A 117 11.55 10.79 -3.50
C ASP A 117 11.72 10.78 -5.01
N HIS A 118 12.92 10.41 -5.42
CA HIS A 118 13.32 10.37 -6.82
C HIS A 118 13.78 8.96 -7.19
N TRP A 119 12.95 8.21 -7.90
CA TRP A 119 13.18 6.81 -8.21
C TRP A 119 13.74 6.59 -9.60
N SER A 120 14.71 5.69 -9.69
CA SER A 120 15.16 5.10 -10.94
C SER A 120 15.73 3.71 -10.69
N VAL A 121 15.18 2.72 -11.39
CA VAL A 121 15.70 1.35 -11.43
C VAL A 121 16.25 1.10 -12.82
N GLN A 122 17.51 0.70 -12.90
CA GLN A 122 18.23 0.61 -14.17
C GLN A 122 19.27 -0.51 -14.11
N SER A 123 19.65 -1.04 -15.28
CA SER A 123 20.64 -2.12 -15.35
C SER A 123 22.02 -1.66 -14.89
N THR A 124 22.43 -0.49 -15.36
CA THR A 124 23.75 0.09 -15.17
C THR A 124 23.65 1.59 -14.94
N HIS A 125 24.66 2.18 -14.31
CA HIS A 125 24.70 3.63 -14.14
C HIS A 125 24.62 4.36 -15.50
N GLY A 126 23.76 5.37 -15.59
CA GLY A 126 23.49 6.14 -16.82
C GLY A 126 22.63 5.45 -17.90
N ALA A 127 22.21 4.19 -17.72
CA ALA A 127 21.27 3.55 -18.64
C ALA A 127 19.88 4.19 -18.58
N THR A 128 19.09 4.03 -19.65
CA THR A 128 17.66 4.33 -19.59
C THR A 128 17.03 3.49 -18.47
N PRO A 129 16.34 4.12 -17.51
CA PRO A 129 15.69 3.38 -16.44
C PRO A 129 14.57 2.50 -16.98
N TRP A 130 14.49 1.26 -16.48
CA TRP A 130 13.35 0.38 -16.72
C TRP A 130 12.10 0.96 -16.09
N VAL A 131 12.24 1.56 -14.91
CA VAL A 131 11.17 2.29 -14.23
C VAL A 131 11.74 3.48 -13.48
N ALA A 132 11.08 4.63 -13.56
CA ALA A 132 11.47 5.84 -12.85
C ALA A 132 10.27 6.74 -12.60
N TRP A 133 10.27 7.49 -11.49
CA TRP A 133 9.26 8.49 -11.14
C TRP A 133 9.77 9.43 -10.05
N ASP A 134 9.08 10.54 -9.86
CA ASP A 134 9.19 11.38 -8.66
C ASP A 134 7.95 11.16 -7.80
N GLY A 135 8.14 10.69 -6.57
CA GLY A 135 7.06 10.34 -5.66
C GLY A 135 6.83 11.43 -4.61
N GLN A 136 5.56 11.64 -4.27
CA GLN A 136 5.13 12.48 -3.15
C GLN A 136 4.15 11.67 -2.31
N TYR A 137 4.51 11.43 -1.05
CA TYR A 137 3.73 10.59 -0.14
C TYR A 137 3.60 11.30 1.20
N TRP A 138 2.39 11.43 1.70
CA TRP A 138 2.18 12.08 2.98
C TRP A 138 1.03 11.46 3.76
N TRP A 139 1.06 11.64 5.07
CA TRP A 139 -0.11 11.47 5.91
C TRP A 139 -0.20 12.56 6.96
N ASP A 140 -1.44 12.88 7.28
CA ASP A 140 -1.86 13.65 8.43
C ASP A 140 -2.84 12.77 9.20
N LYS A 141 -2.35 12.07 10.23
CA LYS A 141 -3.18 11.15 11.02
C LYS A 141 -4.16 11.90 11.94
N ALA A 142 -3.87 13.15 12.29
CA ALA A 142 -4.77 13.99 13.08
C ALA A 142 -5.97 14.45 12.24
N ALA A 143 -5.73 14.91 11.01
CA ALA A 143 -6.76 15.24 10.03
C ALA A 143 -7.34 14.01 9.32
N ARG A 144 -6.81 12.82 9.59
CA ARG A 144 -7.23 11.52 9.02
C ARG A 144 -7.15 11.48 7.50
N ARG A 145 -6.04 11.95 6.92
CA ARG A 145 -5.83 11.96 5.46
C ARG A 145 -4.45 11.45 5.10
N ALA A 146 -4.34 10.83 3.94
CA ALA A 146 -3.06 10.49 3.33
C ALA A 146 -3.11 10.74 1.83
N GLY A 147 -2.00 11.14 1.24
CA GLY A 147 -1.89 11.36 -0.20
C GLY A 147 -0.70 10.63 -0.80
N ALA A 148 -0.86 10.23 -2.04
CA ALA A 148 0.20 9.67 -2.86
C ALA A 148 0.09 10.25 -4.28
N ARG A 149 1.23 10.70 -4.82
CA ARG A 149 1.35 11.15 -6.20
C ARG A 149 2.63 10.62 -6.81
N LEU A 150 2.51 10.15 -8.04
CA LEU A 150 3.61 9.88 -8.95
C LEU A 150 3.60 10.99 -10.00
N ALA A 151 4.76 11.58 -10.24
CA ALA A 151 5.01 12.48 -11.36
C ALA A 151 6.17 11.91 -12.19
N ASN A 152 6.20 12.25 -13.47
CA ASN A 152 7.23 11.76 -14.40
C ASN A 152 7.37 10.22 -14.40
N PHE A 153 6.28 9.49 -14.09
CA PHE A 153 6.32 8.04 -14.05
C PHE A 153 6.48 7.48 -15.45
N ARG A 154 7.52 6.66 -15.62
CA ARG A 154 7.89 6.07 -16.91
C ARG A 154 8.31 4.62 -16.77
N ILE A 155 7.99 3.85 -17.79
CA ILE A 155 8.48 2.48 -18.00
C ILE A 155 9.21 2.44 -19.34
N ASP A 156 10.47 2.02 -19.33
CA ASP A 156 11.36 2.03 -20.51
C ASP A 156 11.33 3.37 -21.26
N GLY A 157 11.34 4.47 -20.50
CA GLY A 157 11.30 5.84 -21.04
C GLY A 157 9.92 6.33 -21.52
N HIS A 158 8.90 5.49 -21.55
CA HIS A 158 7.53 5.88 -21.95
C HIS A 158 6.75 6.33 -20.73
N PRO A 159 6.06 7.49 -20.78
CA PRO A 159 5.21 7.92 -19.69
C PRO A 159 4.05 6.93 -19.49
N VAL A 160 3.73 6.66 -18.23
CA VAL A 160 2.60 5.83 -17.83
C VAL A 160 1.89 6.54 -16.70
N GLY A 161 0.64 6.94 -16.90
CA GLY A 161 -0.12 7.62 -15.86
C GLY A 161 -1.56 7.90 -16.28
N VAL A 162 -2.34 8.37 -15.33
CA VAL A 162 -3.72 8.82 -15.59
C VAL A 162 -3.72 9.97 -16.60
N GLY A 163 -2.75 10.89 -16.57
CA GLY A 163 -2.69 11.97 -17.56
C GLY A 163 -2.44 11.48 -19.00
N ASP A 164 -1.76 10.35 -19.20
CA ASP A 164 -1.66 9.69 -20.52
C ASP A 164 -3.04 9.15 -20.96
N ALA A 165 -3.79 8.54 -20.03
CA ALA A 165 -5.14 8.07 -20.32
C ALA A 165 -6.10 9.24 -20.62
N VAL A 166 -6.00 10.36 -19.88
CA VAL A 166 -6.76 11.58 -20.15
C VAL A 166 -6.50 12.06 -21.58
N THR A 167 -5.23 12.19 -21.96
CA THR A 167 -4.82 12.61 -23.31
C THR A 167 -5.37 11.68 -24.40
N ALA A 168 -5.29 10.36 -24.19
CA ALA A 168 -5.75 9.38 -25.16
C ALA A 168 -7.29 9.35 -25.30
N LEU A 169 -8.01 9.59 -24.21
CA LEU A 169 -9.47 9.48 -24.15
C LEU A 169 -10.18 10.77 -24.57
N GLU A 170 -9.55 11.94 -24.41
CA GLU A 170 -10.18 13.25 -24.66
C GLU A 170 -10.91 13.36 -26.01
N PRO A 171 -10.37 12.87 -27.15
CA PRO A 171 -11.05 13.00 -28.45
C PRO A 171 -12.30 12.11 -28.62
N VAL A 172 -12.42 11.03 -27.84
CA VAL A 172 -13.44 9.98 -28.05
C VAL A 172 -14.42 9.88 -26.87
N PHE A 173 -13.92 10.10 -25.65
CA PHE A 173 -14.66 9.98 -24.39
C PHE A 173 -14.37 11.17 -23.47
N PRO A 174 -14.77 12.40 -23.85
CA PRO A 174 -14.40 13.63 -23.13
C PRO A 174 -14.91 13.66 -21.68
N ASP A 175 -16.05 13.03 -21.38
CA ASP A 175 -16.57 12.97 -20.01
C ASP A 175 -15.75 12.04 -19.11
N VAL A 176 -15.22 10.94 -19.66
CA VAL A 176 -14.31 10.04 -18.94
C VAL A 176 -12.97 10.72 -18.72
N ALA A 177 -12.42 11.38 -19.75
CA ALA A 177 -11.19 12.16 -19.63
C ALA A 177 -11.32 13.24 -18.55
N ARG A 178 -12.46 13.94 -18.49
CA ARG A 178 -12.73 14.93 -17.44
C ARG A 178 -12.74 14.30 -16.05
N ALA A 179 -13.42 13.18 -15.87
CA ALA A 179 -13.46 12.49 -14.58
C ALA A 179 -12.07 11.99 -14.13
N LEU A 180 -11.22 11.59 -15.07
CA LEU A 180 -9.86 11.15 -14.79
C LEU A 180 -8.89 12.31 -14.53
N SER A 181 -9.15 13.50 -15.08
CA SER A 181 -8.25 14.67 -14.95
C SER A 181 -8.03 15.15 -13.51
N ASP A 182 -8.92 14.78 -12.60
CA ASP A 182 -8.76 15.01 -11.15
C ASP A 182 -7.58 14.21 -10.56
N TYR A 183 -7.23 13.08 -11.19
CA TYR A 183 -6.21 12.15 -10.70
C TYR A 183 -4.90 12.21 -11.50
N GLY A 184 -4.80 13.05 -12.53
CA GLY A 184 -3.59 13.27 -13.29
C GLY A 184 -3.86 14.08 -14.54
N GLN A 185 -3.07 15.13 -14.79
CA GLN A 185 -3.26 16.04 -15.93
C GLN A 185 -2.07 16.00 -16.89
N ALA A 186 -0.89 15.63 -16.42
CA ALA A 186 0.30 15.47 -17.24
C ALA A 186 0.62 14.00 -17.53
N ALA A 187 1.32 13.75 -18.63
CA ALA A 187 1.88 12.44 -18.96
C ALA A 187 2.76 11.93 -17.79
N GLY A 188 2.62 10.65 -17.43
CA GLY A 188 3.32 10.05 -16.29
C GLY A 188 2.82 10.54 -14.92
N GLU A 189 1.69 11.23 -14.84
CA GLU A 189 1.12 11.70 -13.58
C GLU A 189 -0.02 10.80 -13.10
N THR A 190 -0.02 10.47 -11.82
CA THR A 190 -1.16 9.87 -11.11
C THR A 190 -1.13 10.30 -9.66
N GLY A 191 -2.25 10.75 -9.09
CA GLY A 191 -2.28 11.16 -7.70
C GLY A 191 -3.66 11.08 -7.07
N LEU A 192 -3.68 10.75 -5.78
CA LEU A 192 -4.91 10.62 -5.00
C LEU A 192 -4.68 11.01 -3.53
N THR A 193 -5.77 11.38 -2.86
CA THR A 193 -5.86 11.51 -1.41
C THR A 193 -6.92 10.54 -0.89
N VAL A 194 -6.67 9.90 0.25
CA VAL A 194 -7.61 8.99 0.92
C VAL A 194 -7.86 9.42 2.36
N SER A 195 -9.01 9.01 2.89
CA SER A 195 -9.28 9.05 4.32
C SER A 195 -8.53 7.95 5.08
N LEU A 196 -8.05 8.27 6.28
CA LEU A 196 -7.44 7.33 7.21
C LEU A 196 -8.40 6.95 8.36
N PRO A 197 -8.20 5.77 8.98
CA PRO A 197 -8.88 5.45 10.23
C PRO A 197 -8.47 6.43 11.33
N TYR A 198 -9.31 6.54 12.36
CA TYR A 198 -9.00 7.34 13.54
C TYR A 198 -7.77 6.78 14.28
N ASP A 199 -6.82 7.64 14.59
CA ASP A 199 -5.65 7.33 15.42
C ASP A 199 -5.73 8.15 16.72
N LEU A 200 -6.04 7.48 17.83
CA LEU A 200 -6.19 8.12 19.14
C LEU A 200 -4.90 8.83 19.60
N ARG A 201 -3.73 8.27 19.28
CA ARG A 201 -2.44 8.84 19.68
C ARG A 201 -2.23 10.18 18.99
N CYS A 202 -2.49 10.23 17.68
CA CYS A 202 -2.31 11.46 16.91
C CYS A 202 -3.40 12.49 17.15
N ALA A 203 -4.63 12.05 17.44
CA ALA A 203 -5.72 12.96 17.82
C ALA A 203 -5.48 13.66 19.16
N LEU A 204 -4.70 13.05 20.07
CA LEU A 204 -4.37 13.62 21.38
C LEU A 204 -3.03 14.39 21.40
N ALA A 205 -2.24 14.30 20.32
CA ALA A 205 -0.95 14.97 20.19
C ALA A 205 -1.05 16.34 19.48
N GLY A 206 -2.20 16.63 18.85
CA GLY A 206 -2.49 17.89 18.16
C GLY A 206 -3.04 18.99 19.06
#